data_AF-A0A7J6NQW0-F1
#
_entry.id   AF-A0A7J6NQW0-F1
#
_cell.length_a   1.000
_cell.length_b   1.000
_cell.length_c   1.000
_cell.angle_alpha   90.00
_cell.angle_beta   90.00
_cell.angle_gamma   90.00
#
_symmetry.space_group_name_H-M   'P 1'
#
loop_
_entity.id
_entity.type
_entity.pdbx_description
1 polymer ?
#
loop_
_entity_poly.entity_id
_entity_poly.type
_entity_poly.pdbx_seq_one_letter_code
_entity_poly.pdbx_strand_id
1 'polypeptide(L)'
;MTSQPASDDIFPGLDVDPALPDPANPFLIPPDDEIFLMRDHERRVRQREREKTKRMKVWQKTTASSRMGRVEKPIMSELARANSIRRRIEATRADSEPPRRERENVSDFLSKKRDMFLVQMSLDVKRNEIRKLEEKAKMKGFDKFLQANDALAHKAMKTADNLSKKKQERTVKLKQLKAQLLVIQSEITKTTGTDGGLSQVGDFLGETNPSRMDCTTGGDQATEETPKKEGIDDMAMNLDGCLLFEATAYIQKRRGEIDQSVEEALAEEEQEVDREIEEKSKSKGRRRRGSRRNDLTEEDIIAMKEKEMEIRRRRHRAQHPDEEQIATYYDREVAESSDEDLPMYFKKPKQLLDLFSTLEEQNLFLIQNGQETQQQLEDMEMRLQETHGTLGVKARQLERENWEIAGRIGTKQRDCDKLEARVTSRSDSGGIKGLLKELADAMASMFATCGYDTDRDAEPLVMLSAAEAKLEEWLEILTDAEATGGSLAEVVARMEREKERERRDRVREEKIQAQNEKNEERLKNSLLRSQAPCGKQLMFRSAPSRKEVEEVADMAAEEHAEAIAKLFGSHPPRNIAYVAPGKRNSILAKKGTKKS
;
A
#
# COMPACT_ATOMS: atom_id res chain seq x y z
N MET A 1 22.98 48.81 47.99
CA MET A 1 24.05 49.72 47.52
C MET A 1 25.00 48.87 46.69
N THR A 2 25.28 49.33 45.46
CA THR A 2 26.50 49.06 44.64
C THR A 2 26.89 47.59 44.40
N SER A 3 27.18 47.10 43.20
CA SER A 3 27.39 47.67 41.88
C SER A 3 27.58 46.47 40.94
N GLN A 4 26.99 46.50 39.75
CA GLN A 4 27.38 45.65 38.62
C GLN A 4 28.75 46.14 38.03
N PRO A 5 29.16 45.78 36.79
CA PRO A 5 29.69 44.50 36.27
C PRO A 5 30.97 44.73 35.40
N ALA A 6 31.58 43.69 34.82
CA ALA A 6 32.47 43.77 33.64
C ALA A 6 32.66 42.33 33.08
N SER A 7 32.12 41.98 31.90
CA SER A 7 32.67 42.19 30.53
C SER A 7 33.60 41.00 30.14
N ASP A 8 33.59 40.37 28.96
CA ASP A 8 33.52 40.80 27.56
C ASP A 8 33.09 39.59 26.68
N ASP A 9 32.10 39.70 25.80
CA ASP A 9 32.13 40.11 24.37
C ASP A 9 32.57 39.01 23.38
N ILE A 10 31.66 38.65 22.45
CA ILE A 10 32.03 38.49 21.04
C ILE A 10 30.84 38.92 20.12
N PHE A 11 31.13 39.96 19.33
CA PHE A 11 30.52 40.53 18.12
C PHE A 11 29.56 41.74 18.22
N PRO A 12 29.90 42.85 17.51
CA PRO A 12 29.29 44.17 17.63
C PRO A 12 28.26 44.45 16.53
N GLY A 13 27.53 45.54 16.71
CA GLY A 13 26.31 45.88 15.99
C GLY A 13 26.44 46.08 14.47
N LEU A 14 25.33 45.78 13.82
CA LEU A 14 24.84 46.48 12.64
C LEU A 14 23.42 46.93 12.99
N ASP A 15 23.33 48.13 13.57
CA ASP A 15 22.14 48.96 13.47
C ASP A 15 21.94 49.24 11.97
N VAL A 16 20.98 48.55 11.35
CA VAL A 16 20.48 48.90 10.02
C VAL A 16 19.15 49.59 10.23
N ASP A 17 19.16 50.91 10.07
CA ASP A 17 17.99 51.76 9.95
C ASP A 17 16.90 51.11 9.08
N PRO A 18 15.64 51.00 9.53
CA PRO A 18 14.59 50.38 8.74
C PRO A 18 14.01 51.41 7.75
N ALA A 19 14.80 51.98 6.85
CA ALA A 19 14.29 53.04 5.95
C ALA A 19 15.10 53.35 4.69
N LEU A 20 15.78 52.39 4.05
CA LEU A 20 16.27 52.58 2.68
C LEU A 20 15.81 51.43 1.78
N PRO A 21 14.85 51.67 0.86
CA PRO A 21 14.40 50.68 -0.09
C PRO A 21 15.54 50.35 -1.05
N ASP A 22 15.89 49.07 -1.11
CA ASP A 22 16.87 48.51 -2.04
C ASP A 22 16.39 48.78 -3.49
N PRO A 23 17.06 49.63 -4.28
CA PRO A 23 16.56 50.11 -5.58
C PRO A 23 16.56 49.03 -6.68
N ALA A 24 16.98 47.81 -6.35
CA ALA A 24 17.11 46.69 -7.27
C ALA A 24 15.97 45.66 -7.16
N ASN A 25 14.98 45.83 -6.28
CA ASN A 25 13.88 44.88 -6.13
C ASN A 25 12.65 45.27 -7.01
N PRO A 26 12.38 44.55 -8.11
CA PRO A 26 11.31 44.88 -9.05
C PRO A 26 9.89 44.55 -8.53
N PHE A 27 9.77 44.02 -7.30
CA PHE A 27 8.49 43.63 -6.69
C PHE A 27 8.10 44.47 -5.47
N LEU A 28 8.87 45.50 -5.11
CA LEU A 28 8.45 46.49 -4.12
C LEU A 28 7.58 47.53 -4.82
N ILE A 29 6.32 47.63 -4.39
CA ILE A 29 5.40 48.68 -4.85
C ILE A 29 5.97 50.02 -4.36
N PRO A 30 6.31 50.97 -5.26
CA PRO A 30 6.86 52.26 -4.84
C PRO A 30 5.88 53.00 -3.92
N PRO A 31 6.36 53.83 -2.97
CA PRO A 31 5.51 54.66 -2.13
C PRO A 31 4.57 55.53 -2.98
N ASP A 32 3.34 55.76 -2.51
CA ASP A 32 2.29 56.44 -3.29
C ASP A 32 2.73 57.80 -3.84
N ASP A 33 3.55 58.56 -3.10
CA ASP A 33 4.10 59.85 -3.54
C ASP A 33 4.98 59.72 -4.81
N GLU A 34 5.76 58.65 -4.92
CA GLU A 34 6.60 58.36 -6.08
C GLU A 34 5.76 57.89 -7.28
N ILE A 35 4.66 57.16 -7.02
CA ILE A 35 3.68 56.79 -8.05
C ILE A 35 3.04 58.04 -8.64
N PHE A 36 2.65 59.02 -7.82
CA PHE A 36 2.10 60.28 -8.31
C PHE A 36 3.12 61.08 -9.14
N LEU A 37 4.37 61.17 -8.70
CA LEU A 37 5.46 61.82 -9.43
C LEU A 37 5.76 61.13 -10.77
N MET A 38 5.75 59.79 -10.79
CA MET A 38 5.91 58.98 -12.01
C MET A 38 4.75 59.20 -12.98
N ARG A 39 3.52 59.26 -12.47
CA ARG A 39 2.32 59.51 -13.28
C ARG A 39 2.28 60.93 -13.84
N ASP A 40 2.78 61.90 -13.08
CA ASP A 40 2.93 63.29 -13.53
C ASP A 40 4.09 63.47 -14.50
N HIS A 41 5.17 62.72 -14.31
CA HIS A 41 6.25 62.63 -15.29
C HIS A 41 5.76 61.99 -16.60
N GLU A 42 5.02 60.89 -16.54
CA GLU A 42 4.43 60.23 -17.70
C GLU A 42 3.44 61.15 -18.43
N ARG A 43 2.60 61.90 -17.68
CA ARG A 43 1.72 62.93 -18.25
C ARG A 43 2.53 64.01 -18.99
N ARG A 44 3.60 64.53 -18.39
CA ARG A 44 4.49 65.52 -19.03
C ARG A 44 5.17 64.96 -20.28
N VAL A 45 5.67 63.73 -20.24
CA VAL A 45 6.29 63.09 -21.42
C VAL A 45 5.27 62.90 -22.53
N ARG A 46 4.08 62.39 -22.22
CA ARG A 46 2.99 62.20 -23.20
C ARG A 46 2.52 63.54 -23.78
N GLN A 47 2.52 64.60 -22.99
CA GLN A 47 2.20 65.95 -23.46
C GLN A 47 3.28 66.52 -24.39
N ARG A 48 4.56 66.35 -24.04
CA ARG A 48 5.68 66.71 -24.93
C ARG A 48 5.67 65.90 -26.23
N GLU A 49 5.34 64.61 -26.19
CA GLU A 49 5.16 63.81 -27.40
C GLU A 49 4.00 64.30 -28.26
N ARG A 50 2.88 64.69 -27.65
CA ARG A 50 1.74 65.32 -28.35
C ARG A 50 2.14 66.64 -29.00
N GLU A 51 2.95 67.46 -28.34
CA GLU A 51 3.45 68.71 -28.91
C GLU A 51 4.45 68.47 -30.04
N LYS A 52 5.37 67.50 -29.89
CA LYS A 52 6.28 67.07 -30.95
C LYS A 52 5.51 66.54 -32.17
N THR A 53 4.50 65.70 -31.94
CA THR A 53 3.64 65.16 -33.02
C THR A 53 2.70 66.19 -33.64
N LYS A 54 2.31 67.24 -32.90
CA LYS A 54 1.62 68.42 -33.47
C LYS A 54 2.53 69.24 -34.37
N ARG A 55 3.81 69.39 -34.01
CA ARG A 55 4.83 70.14 -34.77
C ARG A 55 5.38 69.36 -35.99
N MET A 56 5.19 68.04 -36.03
CA MET A 56 5.59 67.19 -37.17
C MET A 56 4.60 67.31 -38.33
N LYS A 57 5.12 67.34 -39.56
CA LYS A 57 4.30 67.36 -40.79
C LYS A 57 3.66 66.00 -41.02
N VAL A 58 2.53 65.97 -41.74
CA VAL A 58 1.64 64.79 -41.83
C VAL A 58 2.36 63.53 -42.34
N TRP A 59 3.27 63.65 -43.30
CA TRP A 59 4.05 62.52 -43.84
C TRP A 59 5.17 62.02 -42.92
N GLN A 60 5.53 62.78 -41.88
CA GLN A 60 6.49 62.36 -40.86
C GLN A 60 5.80 61.66 -39.67
N LYS A 61 4.46 61.64 -39.63
CA LYS A 61 3.70 60.96 -38.59
C LYS A 61 3.53 59.50 -38.98
N THR A 62 4.15 58.60 -38.21
CA THR A 62 3.95 57.16 -38.37
C THR A 62 2.56 56.74 -37.89
N THR A 63 1.89 55.86 -38.63
CA THR A 63 0.58 55.31 -38.27
C THR A 63 0.69 54.46 -37.01
N ALA A 64 -0.33 54.51 -36.14
CA ALA A 64 -0.32 53.88 -34.81
C ALA A 64 0.06 52.39 -34.82
N SER A 65 -0.27 51.69 -35.91
CA SER A 65 0.09 50.29 -36.14
C SER A 65 1.60 50.03 -36.26
N SER A 66 2.41 51.03 -36.62
CA SER A 66 3.88 50.88 -36.73
C SER A 66 4.62 51.26 -35.44
N ARG A 67 3.98 51.98 -34.51
CA ARG A 67 4.57 52.35 -33.20
C ARG A 67 4.46 51.22 -32.16
N MET A 68 3.52 50.30 -32.34
CA MET A 68 3.34 49.15 -31.44
C MET A 68 4.25 48.00 -31.87
N GLY A 69 5.52 48.05 -31.46
CA GLY A 69 6.43 46.92 -31.58
C GLY A 69 5.90 45.71 -30.80
N ARG A 70 5.95 44.54 -31.44
CA ARG A 70 5.54 43.24 -30.88
C ARG A 70 6.42 42.88 -29.68
N VAL A 71 5.89 43.03 -28.46
CA VAL A 71 6.52 42.48 -27.25
C VAL A 71 5.86 41.15 -26.95
N GLU A 72 6.54 40.06 -27.28
CA GLU A 72 6.15 38.71 -26.85
C GLU A 72 6.53 38.51 -25.39
N LYS A 73 5.53 38.45 -24.51
CA LYS A 73 5.66 37.86 -23.17
C LYS A 73 4.55 36.81 -23.01
N PRO A 74 4.86 35.54 -22.65
CA PRO A 74 3.93 34.43 -22.85
C PRO A 74 2.84 34.28 -21.78
N ILE A 75 2.83 35.09 -20.71
CA ILE A 75 1.94 34.85 -19.55
C ILE A 75 0.68 35.77 -19.56
N MET A 76 0.56 36.67 -20.52
CA MET A 76 -0.59 37.60 -20.64
C MET A 76 -1.62 37.15 -21.70
N SER A 77 -1.65 35.87 -22.08
CA SER A 77 -2.60 35.37 -23.10
C SER A 77 -4.03 35.36 -22.56
N GLU A 78 -4.25 34.92 -21.32
CA GLU A 78 -5.60 34.66 -20.82
C GLU A 78 -6.34 35.94 -20.43
N LEU A 79 -5.66 36.88 -19.78
CA LEU A 79 -6.22 38.19 -19.44
C LEU A 79 -6.42 39.08 -20.69
N ALA A 80 -5.54 38.96 -21.70
CA ALA A 80 -5.71 39.66 -22.97
C ALA A 80 -6.85 39.07 -23.79
N ARG A 81 -7.07 37.75 -23.73
CA ARG A 81 -8.22 37.07 -24.36
C ARG A 81 -9.52 37.46 -23.67
N ALA A 82 -9.55 37.53 -22.34
CA ALA A 82 -10.70 38.01 -21.58
C ALA A 82 -11.03 39.49 -21.89
N ASN A 83 -10.01 40.36 -21.97
CA ASN A 83 -10.21 41.77 -22.32
C ASN A 83 -10.53 42.00 -23.82
N SER A 84 -10.09 41.10 -24.70
CA SER A 84 -10.44 41.06 -26.12
C SER A 84 -11.91 40.67 -26.31
N ILE A 85 -12.34 39.60 -25.62
CA ILE A 85 -13.74 39.15 -25.61
C ILE A 85 -14.64 40.24 -25.04
N ARG A 86 -14.23 40.88 -23.93
CA ARG A 86 -14.98 41.99 -23.33
C ARG A 86 -15.12 43.19 -24.28
N ARG A 87 -14.03 43.58 -24.97
CA ARG A 87 -14.08 44.64 -25.99
C ARG A 87 -14.92 44.25 -27.21
N ARG A 88 -14.92 42.98 -27.61
CA ARG A 88 -15.79 42.47 -28.69
C ARG A 88 -17.26 42.56 -28.30
N ILE A 89 -17.58 42.16 -27.06
CA ILE A 89 -18.94 42.26 -26.50
C ILE A 89 -19.38 43.72 -26.39
N GLU A 90 -18.51 44.62 -25.96
CA GLU A 90 -18.79 46.07 -25.89
C GLU A 90 -18.89 46.72 -27.29
N ALA A 91 -18.11 46.26 -28.28
CA ALA A 91 -18.21 46.72 -29.67
C ALA A 91 -19.49 46.22 -30.36
N THR A 92 -19.89 44.96 -30.15
CA THR A 92 -21.18 44.44 -30.64
C THR A 92 -22.39 45.14 -29.99
N ARG A 93 -22.20 45.73 -28.81
CA ARG A 93 -23.22 46.54 -28.13
C ARG A 93 -23.24 48.01 -28.59
N ALA A 94 -22.18 48.46 -29.27
CA ALA A 94 -22.05 49.82 -29.81
C ALA A 94 -22.48 49.90 -31.28
N ASP A 95 -22.42 48.80 -32.03
CA ASP A 95 -22.86 48.70 -33.43
C ASP A 95 -24.36 48.34 -33.58
N SER A 96 -25.08 48.08 -32.49
CA SER A 96 -26.55 48.10 -32.53
C SER A 96 -27.00 49.56 -32.55
N GLU A 97 -27.56 50.02 -33.68
CA GLU A 97 -28.35 51.26 -33.72
C GLU A 97 -29.27 51.31 -32.49
N PRO A 98 -29.35 52.46 -31.78
CA PRO A 98 -30.27 52.56 -30.66
C PRO A 98 -31.67 52.26 -31.19
N PRO A 99 -32.42 51.34 -30.57
CA PRO A 99 -33.75 50.99 -31.08
C PRO A 99 -34.55 52.29 -31.13
N ARG A 100 -35.25 52.50 -32.25
CA ARG A 100 -36.30 53.53 -32.31
C ARG A 100 -37.12 53.35 -31.03
N ARG A 101 -37.12 54.38 -30.17
CA ARG A 101 -37.94 54.40 -28.96
C ARG A 101 -39.39 54.44 -29.40
N GLU A 102 -39.96 53.30 -29.74
CA GLU A 102 -41.38 53.11 -29.61
C GLU A 102 -41.69 53.37 -28.14
N ARG A 103 -42.58 54.33 -27.89
CA ARG A 103 -43.00 54.64 -26.53
C ARG A 103 -43.73 53.40 -26.03
N GLU A 104 -43.04 52.50 -25.34
CA GLU A 104 -43.72 51.36 -24.73
C GLU A 104 -44.81 51.94 -23.82
N ASN A 105 -46.00 51.36 -23.88
CA ASN A 105 -47.10 51.83 -23.05
C ASN A 105 -46.68 51.73 -21.59
N VAL A 106 -47.12 52.67 -20.74
CA VAL A 106 -46.77 52.67 -19.31
C VAL A 106 -47.10 51.31 -18.65
N SER A 107 -48.12 50.62 -19.17
CA SER A 107 -48.47 49.25 -18.81
C SER A 107 -47.36 48.23 -19.09
N ASP A 108 -46.69 48.32 -20.24
CA ASP A 108 -45.67 47.35 -20.66
C ASP A 108 -44.36 47.58 -19.88
N PHE A 109 -44.00 48.84 -19.62
CA PHE A 109 -42.89 49.18 -18.73
C PHE A 109 -43.14 48.69 -17.29
N LEU A 110 -44.37 48.86 -16.78
CA LEU A 110 -44.75 48.37 -15.46
C LEU A 110 -44.72 46.83 -15.42
N SER A 111 -45.12 46.17 -16.50
CA SER A 111 -45.08 44.70 -16.61
C SER A 111 -43.64 44.20 -16.65
N LYS A 112 -42.78 44.76 -17.51
CA LYS A 112 -41.34 44.42 -17.53
C LYS A 112 -40.65 44.68 -16.19
N LYS A 113 -41.00 45.77 -15.49
CA LYS A 113 -40.47 46.00 -14.13
C LYS A 113 -40.96 44.94 -13.16
N ARG A 114 -42.25 44.56 -13.17
CA ARG A 114 -42.77 43.48 -12.32
C ARG A 114 -42.08 42.16 -12.62
N ASP A 115 -41.89 41.82 -13.89
CA ASP A 115 -41.22 40.59 -14.31
C ASP A 115 -39.75 40.58 -13.89
N MET A 116 -39.06 41.70 -14.06
CA MET A 116 -37.69 41.86 -13.57
C MET A 116 -37.62 41.72 -12.03
N PHE A 117 -38.56 42.29 -11.28
CA PHE A 117 -38.64 42.15 -9.83
C PHE A 117 -38.99 40.72 -9.39
N LEU A 118 -39.85 40.01 -10.13
CA LEU A 118 -40.18 38.60 -9.87
C LEU A 118 -38.97 37.70 -10.13
N VAL A 119 -38.25 37.93 -11.23
CA VAL A 119 -37.00 37.22 -11.53
C VAL A 119 -35.97 37.52 -10.45
N GLN A 120 -35.77 38.78 -10.08
CA GLN A 120 -34.87 39.19 -8.99
C GLN A 120 -35.23 38.47 -7.68
N MET A 121 -36.49 38.48 -7.27
CA MET A 121 -36.95 37.82 -6.05
C MET A 121 -36.76 36.30 -6.12
N SER A 122 -37.03 35.68 -7.28
CA SER A 122 -36.80 34.25 -7.47
C SER A 122 -35.31 33.88 -7.40
N LEU A 123 -34.43 34.73 -7.93
CA LEU A 123 -32.98 34.57 -7.85
C LEU A 123 -32.50 34.75 -6.40
N ASP A 124 -33.02 35.73 -5.68
CA ASP A 124 -32.66 35.97 -4.29
C ASP A 124 -33.15 34.83 -3.38
N VAL A 125 -34.35 34.29 -3.61
CA VAL A 125 -34.86 33.08 -2.94
C VAL A 125 -33.96 31.88 -3.22
N LYS A 126 -33.58 31.63 -4.49
CA LYS A 126 -32.69 30.52 -4.83
C LYS A 126 -31.28 30.70 -4.25
N ARG A 127 -30.72 31.91 -4.28
CA ARG A 127 -29.41 32.21 -3.66
C ARG A 127 -29.43 31.98 -2.16
N ASN A 128 -30.50 32.39 -1.48
CA ASN A 128 -30.66 32.17 -0.05
C ASN A 128 -30.82 30.69 0.29
N GLU A 129 -31.58 29.93 -0.49
CA GLU A 129 -31.71 28.49 -0.29
C GLU A 129 -30.39 27.74 -0.55
N ILE A 130 -29.63 28.12 -1.59
CA ILE A 130 -28.29 27.57 -1.85
C ILE A 130 -27.37 27.82 -0.65
N ARG A 131 -27.31 29.06 -0.14
CA ARG A 131 -26.52 29.39 1.06
C ARG A 131 -26.92 28.53 2.27
N LYS A 132 -28.22 28.35 2.49
CA LYS A 132 -28.75 27.52 3.58
C LYS A 132 -28.37 26.04 3.42
N LEU A 133 -28.38 25.52 2.19
CA LEU A 133 -27.95 24.16 1.90
C LEU A 133 -26.42 24.00 2.05
N GLU A 134 -25.64 24.99 1.65
CA GLU A 134 -24.19 25.03 1.85
C GLU A 134 -23.82 25.06 3.33
N GLU A 135 -24.48 25.88 4.14
CA GLU A 135 -24.30 25.90 5.59
C GLU A 135 -24.67 24.55 6.22
N LYS A 136 -25.81 23.97 5.85
CA LYS A 136 -26.19 22.62 6.32
C LYS A 136 -25.18 21.55 5.89
N ALA A 137 -24.63 21.63 4.68
CA ALA A 137 -23.62 20.70 4.18
C ALA A 137 -22.30 20.86 4.94
N LYS A 138 -21.88 22.11 5.22
CA LYS A 138 -20.71 22.43 6.05
C LYS A 138 -20.86 21.91 7.49
N MET A 139 -22.02 22.15 8.12
CA MET A 139 -22.32 21.64 9.47
C MET A 139 -22.26 20.11 9.50
N LYS A 140 -22.92 19.42 8.56
CA LYS A 140 -22.85 17.96 8.47
C LYS A 140 -21.44 17.44 8.19
N GLY A 141 -20.64 18.18 7.44
CA GLY A 141 -19.22 17.85 7.20
C GLY A 141 -18.39 17.97 8.48
N PHE A 142 -18.62 19.03 9.26
CA PHE A 142 -17.97 19.25 10.54
C PHE A 142 -18.39 18.23 11.61
N ASP A 143 -19.68 17.88 11.68
CA ASP A 143 -20.17 16.86 12.61
C ASP A 143 -19.54 15.48 12.33
N LYS A 144 -19.40 15.12 11.04
CA LYS A 144 -18.69 13.89 10.65
C LYS A 144 -17.21 13.95 10.99
N PHE A 145 -16.58 15.11 10.87
CA PHE A 145 -15.19 15.30 11.28
C PHE A 145 -15.02 15.14 12.80
N LEU A 146 -15.90 15.73 13.61
CA LEU A 146 -15.91 15.57 15.06
C LEU A 146 -16.11 14.10 15.45
N GLN A 147 -17.09 13.42 14.87
CA GLN A 147 -17.31 11.99 15.14
C GLN A 147 -16.10 11.12 14.76
N ALA A 148 -15.43 11.43 13.65
CA ALA A 148 -14.22 10.70 13.24
C ALA A 148 -13.05 10.99 14.18
N ASN A 149 -12.91 12.23 14.64
CA ASN A 149 -11.88 12.63 15.60
C ASN A 149 -12.12 11.99 16.97
N ASP A 150 -13.36 12.04 17.49
CA ASP A 150 -13.74 11.39 18.74
C ASP A 150 -13.52 9.87 18.68
N ALA A 151 -13.88 9.24 17.55
CA ALA A 151 -13.62 7.82 17.35
C ALA A 151 -12.11 7.51 17.31
N LEU A 152 -11.30 8.39 16.73
CA LEU A 152 -9.85 8.25 16.71
C LEU A 152 -9.25 8.47 18.11
N ALA A 153 -9.72 9.47 18.86
CA ALA A 153 -9.33 9.74 20.23
C ALA A 153 -9.68 8.57 21.16
N HIS A 154 -10.88 7.98 21.02
CA HIS A 154 -11.27 6.79 21.76
C HIS A 154 -10.40 5.57 21.42
N LYS A 155 -10.04 5.38 20.14
CA LYS A 155 -9.10 4.32 19.74
C LYS A 155 -7.73 4.55 20.37
N ALA A 156 -7.21 5.77 20.33
CA ALA A 156 -5.94 6.13 20.96
C ALA A 156 -5.96 5.89 22.47
N MET A 157 -7.03 6.31 23.15
CA MET A 157 -7.22 6.10 24.59
C MET A 157 -7.26 4.61 24.94
N LYS A 158 -8.01 3.80 24.18
CA LYS A 158 -8.06 2.34 24.37
C LYS A 158 -6.71 1.67 24.15
N THR A 159 -5.92 2.14 23.19
CA THR A 159 -4.55 1.65 23.00
C THR A 159 -3.63 2.04 24.17
N ALA A 160 -3.73 3.27 24.67
CA ALA A 160 -2.98 3.73 25.84
C ALA A 160 -3.33 2.94 27.10
N ASP A 161 -4.63 2.69 27.35
CA ASP A 161 -5.09 1.89 28.49
C ASP A 161 -4.60 0.44 28.41
N ASN A 162 -4.66 -0.18 27.22
CA ASN A 162 -4.14 -1.52 27.00
C ASN A 162 -2.61 -1.59 27.23
N LEU A 163 -1.87 -0.59 26.77
CA LEU A 163 -0.43 -0.50 27.02
C LEU A 163 -0.12 -0.29 28.50
N SER A 164 -0.91 0.53 29.19
CA SER A 164 -0.79 0.77 30.64
C SER A 164 -1.09 -0.50 31.45
N LYS A 165 -2.12 -1.26 31.07
CA LYS A 165 -2.43 -2.59 31.66
C LYS A 165 -1.28 -3.57 31.46
N LYS A 166 -0.76 -3.70 30.24
CA LYS A 166 0.42 -4.55 29.96
C LYS A 166 1.65 -4.12 30.75
N LYS A 167 1.87 -2.82 30.93
CA LYS A 167 2.94 -2.29 31.78
C LYS A 167 2.72 -2.69 33.24
N GLN A 168 1.50 -2.56 33.76
CA GLN A 168 1.16 -2.94 35.13
C GLN A 168 1.31 -4.45 35.36
N GLU A 169 0.90 -5.30 34.41
CA GLU A 169 1.13 -6.74 34.47
C GLU A 169 2.62 -7.08 34.51
N ARG A 170 3.44 -6.40 33.68
CA ARG A 170 4.90 -6.56 33.70
C ARG A 170 5.51 -6.11 35.02
N THR A 171 5.06 -4.99 35.61
CA THR A 171 5.59 -4.52 36.91
C THR A 171 5.20 -5.47 38.04
N VAL A 172 4.00 -6.05 38.02
CA VAL A 172 3.59 -7.09 38.99
C VAL A 172 4.45 -8.34 38.84
N LYS A 173 4.67 -8.84 37.61
CA LYS A 173 5.58 -9.97 37.36
C LYS A 173 7.01 -9.68 37.82
N LEU A 174 7.49 -8.47 37.57
CA LEU A 174 8.82 -8.03 38.00
C LEU A 174 8.93 -8.00 39.53
N LYS A 175 7.87 -7.58 40.25
CA LYS A 175 7.81 -7.67 41.72
C LYS A 175 7.81 -9.12 42.19
N GLN A 176 7.05 -10.00 41.54
CA GLN A 176 7.00 -11.42 41.88
C GLN A 176 8.36 -12.10 41.68
N LEU A 177 9.02 -11.86 40.55
CA LEU A 177 10.37 -12.36 40.28
C LEU A 177 11.40 -11.81 41.28
N LYS A 178 11.29 -10.53 41.66
CA LYS A 178 12.14 -9.95 42.71
C LYS A 178 11.92 -10.62 44.06
N ALA A 179 10.67 -10.96 44.41
CA ALA A 179 10.38 -11.68 45.64
C ALA A 179 10.98 -13.10 45.63
N GLN A 180 10.85 -13.83 44.51
CA GLN A 180 11.48 -15.14 44.33
C GLN A 180 13.01 -15.04 44.42
N LEU A 181 13.60 -14.01 43.81
CA LEU A 181 15.04 -13.77 43.87
C LEU A 181 15.52 -13.52 45.31
N LEU A 182 14.75 -12.80 46.13
CA LEU A 182 15.05 -12.62 47.56
C LEU A 182 14.96 -13.94 48.34
N VAL A 183 13.98 -14.80 48.03
CA VAL A 183 13.86 -16.12 48.67
C VAL A 183 15.09 -16.97 48.34
N ILE A 184 15.45 -17.09 47.05
CA ILE A 184 16.63 -17.84 46.61
C ILE A 184 17.92 -17.25 47.22
N GLN A 185 18.05 -15.92 47.28
CA GLN A 185 19.19 -15.28 47.96
C GLN A 185 19.26 -15.68 49.44
N SER A 186 18.10 -15.72 50.13
CA SER A 186 18.07 -16.16 51.53
C SER A 186 18.46 -17.64 51.68
N GLU A 187 18.06 -18.50 50.74
CA GLU A 187 18.45 -19.92 50.70
C GLU A 187 19.95 -20.07 50.46
N ILE A 188 20.51 -19.35 49.48
CA ILE A 188 21.96 -19.32 49.23
C ILE A 188 22.70 -18.90 50.50
N THR A 189 22.27 -17.82 51.18
CA THR A 189 22.95 -17.39 52.41
C THR A 189 22.86 -18.44 53.52
N LYS A 190 21.78 -19.20 53.59
CA LYS A 190 21.63 -20.30 54.55
C LYS A 190 22.57 -21.46 54.20
N THR A 191 22.61 -21.89 52.93
CA THR A 191 23.49 -22.99 52.50
C THR A 191 24.96 -22.61 52.62
N THR A 192 25.34 -21.38 52.26
CA THR A 192 26.72 -20.91 52.48
C THR A 192 27.08 -20.82 53.96
N GLY A 193 26.10 -20.53 54.82
CA GLY A 193 26.29 -20.54 56.27
C GLY A 193 26.49 -21.95 56.82
N THR A 194 25.72 -22.93 56.32
CA THR A 194 25.89 -24.34 56.69
C THR A 194 27.22 -24.90 56.17
N ASP A 195 27.61 -24.56 54.94
CA ASP A 195 28.89 -24.97 54.36
C ASP A 195 30.08 -24.38 55.14
N GLY A 196 30.00 -23.11 55.55
CA GLY A 196 30.99 -22.50 56.43
C GLY A 196 31.08 -23.16 57.80
N GLY A 197 29.92 -23.56 58.38
CA GLY A 197 29.89 -24.33 59.62
C GLY A 197 30.50 -25.73 59.47
N LEU A 198 30.23 -26.41 58.36
CA LEU A 198 30.84 -27.71 58.03
C LEU A 198 32.35 -27.59 57.76
N SER A 199 32.80 -26.52 57.11
CA SER A 199 34.22 -26.22 56.92
C SER A 199 34.93 -26.01 58.25
N GLN A 200 34.35 -25.24 59.18
CA GLN A 200 34.93 -25.05 60.51
C GLN A 200 35.00 -26.35 61.31
N VAL A 201 34.01 -27.24 61.15
CA VAL A 201 34.06 -28.59 61.75
C VAL A 201 35.11 -29.45 61.07
N GLY A 202 35.29 -29.36 59.75
CA GLY A 202 36.36 -30.04 59.01
C GLY A 202 37.75 -29.57 59.45
N ASP A 203 37.95 -28.25 59.58
CA ASP A 203 39.19 -27.64 60.05
C ASP A 203 39.48 -28.07 61.51
N PHE A 204 38.47 -28.04 62.38
CA PHE A 204 38.57 -28.51 63.76
C PHE A 204 38.88 -30.00 63.88
N LEU A 205 38.29 -30.84 63.03
CA LEU A 205 38.57 -32.28 62.98
C LEU A 205 39.97 -32.57 62.43
N GLY A 206 40.47 -31.75 61.50
CA GLY A 206 41.87 -31.78 61.05
C GLY A 206 42.85 -31.35 62.15
N GLU A 207 42.48 -30.37 62.98
CA GLU A 207 43.29 -29.88 64.10
C GLU A 207 43.32 -30.86 65.28
N THR A 208 42.23 -31.61 65.50
CA THR A 208 42.09 -32.54 66.63
C THR A 208 42.58 -33.96 66.35
N ASN A 209 42.91 -34.29 65.10
CA ASN A 209 43.41 -35.62 64.74
C ASN A 209 44.61 -35.58 63.78
N PRO A 210 45.86 -35.43 64.28
CA PRO A 210 47.06 -35.36 63.45
C PRO A 210 47.53 -36.71 62.87
N SER A 211 46.75 -37.78 63.03
CA SER A 211 47.20 -39.16 62.77
C SER A 211 46.21 -39.95 61.93
N ARG A 212 45.83 -39.42 60.75
CA ARG A 212 45.47 -40.27 59.61
C ARG A 212 45.48 -39.45 58.34
N MET A 213 46.16 -39.96 57.31
CA MET A 213 46.29 -39.42 55.95
C MET A 213 47.53 -38.57 55.66
N ASP A 214 48.70 -39.13 55.94
CA ASP A 214 49.87 -38.89 55.07
C ASP A 214 49.95 -40.04 54.07
N CYS A 215 49.26 -39.92 52.94
CA CYS A 215 49.68 -40.64 51.73
C CYS A 215 49.43 -39.79 50.48
N THR A 216 50.57 -39.44 49.88
CA THR A 216 50.81 -39.14 48.46
C THR A 216 50.27 -37.82 47.91
N THR A 217 51.10 -36.80 48.08
CA THR A 217 51.37 -35.80 47.05
C THR A 217 52.03 -36.47 45.83
N GLY A 218 51.37 -36.36 44.68
CA GLY A 218 51.93 -36.63 43.36
C GLY A 218 51.24 -35.69 42.39
N GLY A 219 51.99 -34.73 41.85
CA GLY A 219 51.45 -33.67 41.02
C GLY A 219 50.95 -34.16 39.67
N ASP A 220 50.05 -33.40 39.07
CA ASP A 220 50.15 -33.05 37.66
C ASP A 220 49.35 -31.77 37.38
N GLN A 221 50.02 -30.83 36.73
CA GLN A 221 49.41 -29.67 36.08
C GLN A 221 48.71 -30.19 34.82
N ALA A 222 47.38 -30.13 34.79
CA ALA A 222 46.61 -30.29 33.57
C ALA A 222 45.55 -29.18 33.49
N THR A 223 45.56 -28.56 32.33
CA THR A 223 44.81 -27.39 31.86
C THR A 223 43.30 -27.48 32.08
N GLU A 224 42.71 -26.31 32.34
CA GLU A 224 41.28 -26.02 32.23
C GLU A 224 40.70 -26.53 30.91
N GLU A 225 39.90 -27.60 30.95
CA GLU A 225 38.73 -27.76 30.08
C GLU A 225 37.62 -28.47 30.88
N THR A 226 36.44 -27.86 30.89
CA THR A 226 35.24 -28.30 31.62
C THR A 226 34.72 -29.66 31.17
N PRO A 227 34.39 -30.60 32.09
CA PRO A 227 33.56 -31.75 31.75
C PRO A 227 32.08 -31.40 31.97
N LYS A 228 31.27 -31.63 30.94
CA LYS A 228 29.82 -31.76 31.09
C LYS A 228 29.55 -33.13 31.71
N LYS A 229 28.87 -33.11 32.86
CA LYS A 229 27.91 -34.11 33.36
C LYS A 229 28.20 -35.57 32.98
N GLU A 230 28.88 -36.29 33.87
CA GLU A 230 28.60 -37.70 34.12
C GLU A 230 28.65 -37.95 35.63
N GLY A 231 27.67 -38.72 36.12
CA GLY A 231 27.78 -39.57 37.31
C GLY A 231 28.19 -38.94 38.63
N ILE A 232 27.20 -38.48 39.40
CA ILE A 232 27.27 -38.51 40.86
C ILE A 232 27.18 -39.99 41.26
N ASP A 233 28.26 -40.77 41.13
CA ASP A 233 28.28 -42.18 41.56
C ASP A 233 29.56 -42.59 42.31
N ASP A 234 30.50 -41.67 42.57
CA ASP A 234 31.77 -42.00 43.25
C ASP A 234 31.73 -41.86 44.78
N MET A 235 30.56 -41.65 45.38
CA MET A 235 30.41 -41.44 46.83
C MET A 235 29.71 -42.60 47.54
N ALA A 236 29.84 -43.81 46.99
CA ALA A 236 29.45 -45.06 47.66
C ALA A 236 30.69 -45.93 47.92
N MET A 237 31.65 -45.40 48.69
CA MET A 237 32.51 -46.27 49.50
C MET A 237 31.60 -46.88 50.58
N ASN A 238 31.03 -48.05 50.27
CA ASN A 238 30.25 -48.81 51.24
C ASN A 238 31.06 -48.98 52.52
N LEU A 239 30.39 -48.94 53.68
CA LEU A 239 31.00 -49.20 54.99
C LEU A 239 31.81 -50.51 54.98
N ASP A 240 31.33 -51.51 54.23
CA ASP A 240 32.00 -52.79 53.97
C ASP A 240 33.34 -52.64 53.24
N GLY A 241 33.47 -51.68 52.32
CA GLY A 241 34.71 -51.40 51.58
C GLY A 241 35.80 -50.77 52.46
N CYS A 242 35.41 -49.89 53.39
CA CYS A 242 36.34 -49.32 54.36
C CYS A 242 36.84 -50.36 55.37
N LEU A 243 35.97 -51.24 55.85
CA LEU A 243 36.35 -52.32 56.77
C LEU A 243 37.26 -53.36 56.11
N LEU A 244 37.01 -53.70 54.84
CA LEU A 244 37.92 -54.55 54.05
C LEU A 244 39.29 -53.91 53.84
N PHE A 245 39.35 -52.59 53.64
CA PHE A 245 40.61 -51.86 53.52
C PHE A 245 41.42 -51.88 54.83
N GLU A 246 40.75 -51.73 55.98
CA GLU A 246 41.41 -51.82 57.29
C GLU A 246 41.90 -53.24 57.62
N ALA A 247 41.10 -54.27 57.30
CA ALA A 247 41.47 -55.66 57.48
C ALA A 247 42.69 -56.05 56.63
N THR A 248 42.69 -55.66 55.35
CA THR A 248 43.80 -55.94 54.43
C THR A 248 45.07 -55.20 54.83
N ALA A 249 44.98 -53.96 55.30
CA ALA A 249 46.13 -53.21 55.81
C ALA A 249 46.73 -53.85 57.08
N TYR A 250 45.90 -54.34 58.00
CA TYR A 250 46.35 -55.07 59.20
C TYR A 250 47.08 -56.37 58.83
N ILE A 251 46.49 -57.18 57.94
CA ILE A 251 47.09 -58.44 57.47
C ILE A 251 48.44 -58.17 56.81
N GLN A 252 48.54 -57.15 55.94
CA GLN A 252 49.80 -56.78 55.29
C GLN A 252 50.87 -56.34 56.29
N LYS A 253 50.50 -55.54 57.30
CA LYS A 253 51.43 -55.10 58.34
C LYS A 253 51.96 -56.29 59.16
N ARG A 254 51.07 -57.18 59.62
CA ARG A 254 51.44 -58.36 60.41
C ARG A 254 52.30 -59.33 59.60
N ARG A 255 52.03 -59.46 58.31
CA ARG A 255 52.91 -60.21 57.39
C ARG A 255 54.29 -59.61 57.27
N GLY A 256 54.39 -58.29 57.11
CA GLY A 256 55.68 -57.60 57.10
C GLY A 256 56.49 -57.81 58.37
N GLU A 257 55.85 -57.80 59.54
CA GLU A 257 56.50 -58.10 60.83
C GLU A 257 57.00 -59.55 60.93
N ILE A 258 56.19 -60.50 60.45
CA ILE A 258 56.55 -61.92 60.40
C ILE A 258 57.72 -62.16 59.43
N ASP A 259 57.65 -61.58 58.24
CA ASP A 259 58.69 -61.70 57.21
C ASP A 259 60.02 -61.12 57.71
N GLN A 260 60.00 -59.98 58.41
CA GLN A 260 61.19 -59.41 59.05
C GLN A 260 61.78 -60.34 60.12
N SER A 261 60.94 -60.90 61.00
CA SER A 261 61.39 -61.84 62.03
C SER A 261 61.97 -63.13 61.43
N VAL A 262 61.39 -63.63 60.33
CA VAL A 262 61.92 -64.78 59.57
C VAL A 262 63.26 -64.43 58.94
N GLU A 263 63.39 -63.24 58.36
CA GLU A 263 64.61 -62.80 57.70
C GLU A 263 65.77 -62.62 58.70
N GLU A 264 65.49 -62.04 59.87
CA GLU A 264 66.44 -61.92 60.98
C GLU A 264 66.91 -63.30 61.48
N ALA A 265 65.98 -64.23 61.73
CA ALA A 265 66.32 -65.58 62.16
C ALA A 265 67.14 -66.36 61.11
N LEU A 266 66.80 -66.21 59.83
CA LEU A 266 67.57 -66.82 58.74
C LEU A 266 68.97 -66.22 58.60
N ALA A 267 69.13 -64.92 58.85
CA ALA A 267 70.43 -64.26 58.85
C ALA A 267 71.32 -64.75 60.01
N GLU A 268 70.74 -64.98 61.19
CA GLU A 268 71.45 -65.58 62.33
C GLU A 268 71.88 -67.02 62.02
N GLU A 269 70.99 -67.84 61.44
CA GLU A 269 71.32 -69.21 61.05
C GLU A 269 72.36 -69.26 59.92
N GLU A 270 72.34 -68.30 58.98
CA GLU A 270 73.34 -68.22 57.92
C GLU A 270 74.74 -67.99 58.50
N GLN A 271 74.85 -67.07 59.48
CA GLN A 271 76.10 -66.83 60.20
C GLN A 271 76.57 -68.08 60.95
N GLU A 272 75.66 -68.87 61.52
CA GLU A 272 75.99 -70.13 62.19
C GLU A 272 76.56 -71.15 61.20
N VAL A 273 75.94 -71.30 60.01
CA VAL A 273 76.44 -72.19 58.95
C VAL A 273 77.80 -71.75 58.45
N ASP A 274 78.02 -70.44 58.28
CA ASP A 274 79.32 -69.91 57.87
C ASP A 274 80.40 -70.18 58.91
N ARG A 275 80.10 -70.01 60.21
CA ARG A 275 81.01 -70.39 61.30
C ARG A 275 81.31 -71.89 61.29
N GLU A 276 80.30 -72.74 61.08
CA GLU A 276 80.51 -74.19 60.98
C GLU A 276 81.37 -74.59 59.78
N ILE A 277 81.17 -73.97 58.62
CA ILE A 277 81.97 -74.22 57.42
C ILE A 277 83.42 -73.77 57.67
N GLU A 278 83.62 -72.63 58.33
CA GLU A 278 84.94 -72.11 58.69
C GLU A 278 85.65 -72.98 59.75
N GLU A 279 84.91 -73.54 60.71
CA GLU A 279 85.45 -74.48 61.70
C GLU A 279 85.82 -75.84 61.08
N LYS A 280 84.98 -76.33 60.16
CA LYS A 280 85.25 -77.54 59.36
C LYS A 280 86.45 -77.33 58.42
N SER A 281 86.69 -76.12 57.91
CA SER A 281 87.88 -75.80 57.10
C SER A 281 89.16 -75.73 57.95
N LYS A 282 89.11 -75.11 59.13
CA LYS A 282 90.23 -75.04 60.09
C LYS A 282 90.64 -76.41 60.64
N SER A 283 89.67 -77.29 60.91
CA SER A 283 89.91 -78.65 61.47
C SER A 283 90.51 -79.64 60.46
N LYS A 284 90.37 -79.40 59.14
CA LYS A 284 91.08 -80.18 58.10
C LYS A 284 92.60 -79.92 58.06
N GLY A 285 93.08 -78.80 58.61
CA GLY A 285 94.51 -78.44 58.64
C GLY A 285 95.40 -79.25 59.59
N ARG A 286 94.85 -80.15 60.43
CA ARG A 286 95.63 -80.89 61.46
C ARG A 286 95.71 -82.42 61.28
N ARG A 287 95.28 -83.00 60.16
CA ARG A 287 95.42 -84.45 59.92
C ARG A 287 96.47 -84.80 58.87
N ARG A 288 97.48 -85.56 59.31
CA ARG A 288 98.55 -86.17 58.51
C ARG A 288 97.98 -87.09 57.42
N ARG A 289 98.44 -86.84 56.19
CA ARG A 289 98.79 -87.76 55.10
C ARG A 289 98.08 -89.13 55.09
N GLY A 290 97.09 -89.27 54.20
CA GLY A 290 96.68 -90.57 53.65
C GLY A 290 95.17 -90.72 53.43
N SER A 291 94.66 -90.26 52.29
CA SER A 291 93.63 -90.93 51.45
C SER A 291 93.05 -89.92 50.46
N ARG A 292 93.14 -90.22 49.15
CA ARG A 292 92.49 -89.45 48.09
C ARG A 292 90.97 -89.62 48.24
N ARG A 293 90.30 -88.62 48.79
CA ARG A 293 88.87 -88.39 48.55
C ARG A 293 88.77 -87.10 47.75
N ASN A 294 88.01 -87.14 46.67
CA ASN A 294 87.75 -85.97 45.82
C ASN A 294 87.39 -84.78 46.69
N ASP A 295 88.25 -83.77 46.67
CA ASP A 295 87.97 -82.50 47.32
C ASP A 295 86.78 -81.87 46.57
N LEU A 296 85.68 -81.68 47.30
CA LEU A 296 84.50 -80.96 46.81
C LEU A 296 84.97 -79.58 46.33
N THR A 297 84.52 -79.17 45.14
CA THR A 297 84.86 -77.84 44.63
C THR A 297 84.19 -76.78 45.50
N GLU A 298 84.70 -75.54 45.45
CA GLU A 298 84.05 -74.42 46.16
C GLU A 298 82.58 -74.26 45.74
N GLU A 299 82.26 -74.57 44.49
CA GLU A 299 80.88 -74.59 43.96
C GLU A 299 80.00 -75.64 44.64
N ASP A 300 80.51 -76.85 44.91
CA ASP A 300 79.76 -77.90 45.60
C ASP A 300 79.45 -77.54 47.07
N ILE A 301 80.37 -76.81 47.73
CA ILE A 301 80.20 -76.35 49.12
C ILE A 301 79.16 -75.25 49.18
N ILE A 302 79.18 -74.31 48.23
CA ILE A 302 78.18 -73.25 48.11
C ILE A 302 76.80 -73.86 47.83
N ALA A 303 76.71 -74.83 46.92
CA ALA A 303 75.46 -75.53 46.62
C ALA A 303 74.91 -76.34 47.80
N MET A 304 75.78 -76.88 48.67
CA MET A 304 75.35 -77.52 49.91
C MET A 304 74.86 -76.51 50.95
N LYS A 305 75.56 -75.37 51.12
CA LYS A 305 75.13 -74.27 51.99
C LYS A 305 73.75 -73.75 51.56
N GLU A 306 73.56 -73.50 50.27
CA GLU A 306 72.30 -73.00 49.72
C GLU A 306 71.14 -73.99 49.93
N LYS A 307 71.37 -75.30 49.71
CA LYS A 307 70.36 -76.34 49.99
C LYS A 307 70.02 -76.47 51.48
N GLU A 308 71.02 -76.36 52.36
CA GLU A 308 70.84 -76.37 53.81
C GLU A 308 70.00 -75.16 54.25
N MET A 309 70.36 -73.96 53.80
CA MET A 309 69.64 -72.72 54.09
C MET A 309 68.22 -72.72 53.52
N GLU A 310 67.99 -73.31 52.35
CA GLU A 310 66.66 -73.44 51.76
C GLU A 310 65.76 -74.40 52.57
N ILE A 311 66.31 -75.49 53.11
CA ILE A 311 65.57 -76.39 54.03
C ILE A 311 65.17 -75.63 55.30
N ARG A 312 66.06 -74.78 55.83
CA ARG A 312 65.76 -74.01 57.04
C ARG A 312 64.80 -72.86 56.79
N ARG A 313 64.90 -72.18 55.64
CA ARG A 313 63.90 -71.21 55.15
C ARG A 313 62.50 -71.82 55.06
N ARG A 314 62.39 -73.06 54.58
CA ARG A 314 61.12 -73.80 54.58
C ARG A 314 60.61 -74.14 55.98
N ARG A 315 61.50 -74.47 56.94
CA ARG A 315 61.12 -74.73 58.33
C ARG A 315 60.63 -73.46 59.04
N HIS A 316 61.34 -72.35 58.88
CA HIS A 316 60.91 -71.07 59.46
C HIS A 316 59.58 -70.62 58.87
N ARG A 317 59.42 -70.63 57.54
CA ARG A 317 58.14 -70.29 56.91
C ARG A 317 56.97 -71.17 57.41
N ALA A 318 57.22 -72.44 57.73
CA ALA A 318 56.20 -73.35 58.27
C ALA A 318 55.89 -73.14 59.77
N GLN A 319 56.72 -72.40 60.51
CA GLN A 319 56.47 -72.06 61.93
C GLN A 319 55.60 -70.81 62.10
N HIS A 320 55.46 -70.00 61.05
CA HIS A 320 54.66 -68.78 61.10
C HIS A 320 53.25 -69.00 60.52
N PRO A 321 52.23 -68.32 61.06
CA PRO A 321 50.84 -68.50 60.64
C PRO A 321 50.60 -68.00 59.21
N ASP A 322 49.80 -68.76 58.44
CA ASP A 322 49.41 -68.43 57.07
C ASP A 322 48.42 -67.24 57.00
N GLU A 323 48.21 -66.68 55.80
CA GLU A 323 47.32 -65.51 55.57
C GLU A 323 45.94 -65.69 56.20
N GLU A 324 45.37 -66.88 55.99
CA GLU A 324 44.03 -67.23 56.46
C GLU A 324 43.98 -67.30 57.98
N GLN A 325 45.09 -67.63 58.64
CA GLN A 325 45.19 -67.69 60.10
C GLN A 325 45.30 -66.28 60.71
N ILE A 326 45.96 -65.35 60.01
CA ILE A 326 46.05 -63.95 60.41
C ILE A 326 44.69 -63.25 60.20
N ALA A 327 44.01 -63.54 59.08
CA ALA A 327 42.68 -63.02 58.79
C ALA A 327 41.63 -63.51 59.80
N THR A 328 41.63 -64.82 60.12
CA THR A 328 40.70 -65.38 61.12
C THR A 328 40.95 -64.87 62.54
N TYR A 329 42.19 -64.51 62.88
CA TYR A 329 42.51 -63.85 64.14
C TYR A 329 41.94 -62.43 64.20
N TYR A 330 42.10 -61.66 63.12
CA TYR A 330 41.55 -60.30 63.01
C TYR A 330 40.02 -60.28 63.08
N ASP A 331 39.35 -61.18 62.34
CA ASP A 331 37.88 -61.30 62.37
C ASP A 331 37.36 -61.62 63.78
N ARG A 332 38.12 -62.42 64.55
CA ARG A 332 37.77 -62.76 65.93
C ARG A 332 37.97 -61.59 66.90
N GLU A 333 39.08 -60.86 66.81
CA GLU A 333 39.34 -59.69 67.67
C GLU A 333 38.36 -58.54 67.40
N VAL A 334 38.01 -58.29 66.13
CA VAL A 334 37.07 -57.23 65.76
C VAL A 334 35.63 -57.59 66.16
N ALA A 335 35.25 -58.86 66.05
CA ALA A 335 33.93 -59.32 66.52
C ALA A 335 33.76 -59.17 68.03
N GLU A 336 34.83 -59.37 68.82
CA GLU A 336 34.79 -59.21 70.28
C GLU A 336 34.83 -57.74 70.73
N SER A 337 35.40 -56.81 69.93
CA SER A 337 35.45 -55.37 70.28
C SER A 337 34.24 -54.55 69.79
N SER A 338 33.40 -55.10 68.92
CA SER A 338 32.30 -54.35 68.28
C SER A 338 30.99 -54.34 69.10
N ASP A 339 30.83 -55.21 70.09
CA ASP A 339 29.55 -55.38 70.80
C ASP A 339 29.42 -54.59 72.11
N GLU A 340 30.52 -54.10 72.70
CA GLU A 340 30.48 -53.52 74.05
C GLU A 340 30.12 -52.02 74.12
N ASP A 341 30.12 -51.26 73.02
CA ASP A 341 29.82 -49.82 73.07
C ASP A 341 29.16 -49.26 71.79
N LEU A 342 28.11 -49.90 71.29
CA LEU A 342 27.19 -49.25 70.33
C LEU A 342 26.04 -48.57 71.09
N PRO A 343 25.97 -47.22 71.14
CA PRO A 343 24.88 -46.53 71.79
C PRO A 343 23.56 -46.87 71.11
N MET A 344 22.62 -47.44 71.87
CA MET A 344 21.26 -47.70 71.37
C MET A 344 20.63 -46.42 70.79
N TYR A 345 20.38 -46.43 69.47
CA TYR A 345 19.88 -45.28 68.71
C TYR A 345 18.51 -44.78 69.22
N PHE A 346 17.68 -45.67 69.75
CA PHE A 346 16.37 -45.35 70.32
C PHE A 346 16.42 -45.49 71.84
N LYS A 347 16.28 -44.37 72.56
CA LYS A 347 16.32 -44.30 74.03
C LYS A 347 14.93 -44.31 74.66
N LYS A 348 13.88 -44.06 73.87
CA LYS A 348 12.47 -44.11 74.30
C LYS A 348 11.66 -44.95 73.32
N PRO A 349 10.77 -45.83 73.79
CA PRO A 349 10.01 -46.75 72.93
C PRO A 349 9.07 -46.04 71.94
N LYS A 350 8.71 -44.77 72.18
CA LYS A 350 7.86 -43.98 71.28
C LYS A 350 8.60 -43.31 70.12
N GLN A 351 9.93 -43.15 70.19
CA GLN A 351 10.70 -42.39 69.20
C GLN A 351 10.56 -42.92 67.77
N LEU A 352 10.51 -44.24 67.62
CA LEU A 352 10.35 -44.87 66.31
C LEU A 352 8.93 -44.62 65.75
N LEU A 353 7.92 -44.71 66.60
CA LEU A 353 6.53 -44.48 66.21
C LEU A 353 6.29 -43.02 65.82
N ASP A 354 6.87 -42.08 66.58
CA ASP A 354 6.83 -40.66 66.26
C ASP A 354 7.56 -40.38 64.93
N LEU A 355 8.72 -41.02 64.70
CA LEU A 355 9.44 -40.89 63.42
C LEU A 355 8.61 -41.39 62.23
N PHE A 356 7.96 -42.55 62.37
CA PHE A 356 7.04 -43.08 61.35
C PHE A 356 5.86 -42.16 61.12
N SER A 357 5.23 -41.63 62.18
CA SER A 357 4.15 -40.65 62.06
C SER A 357 4.61 -39.39 61.31
N THR A 358 5.80 -38.85 61.62
CA THR A 358 6.34 -37.70 60.90
C THR A 358 6.68 -38.02 59.44
N LEU A 359 7.15 -39.23 59.15
CA LEU A 359 7.41 -39.69 57.79
C LEU A 359 6.11 -39.92 57.01
N GLU A 360 5.05 -40.39 57.66
CA GLU A 360 3.72 -40.51 57.06
C GLU A 360 3.16 -39.12 56.73
N GLU A 361 3.28 -38.15 57.64
CA GLU A 361 2.90 -36.75 57.39
C GLU A 361 3.71 -36.13 56.25
N GLN A 362 5.02 -36.35 56.23
CA GLN A 362 5.89 -35.86 55.16
C GLN A 362 5.60 -36.53 53.81
N ASN A 363 5.37 -37.84 53.80
CA ASN A 363 4.99 -38.56 52.57
C ASN A 363 3.62 -38.09 52.07
N LEU A 364 2.65 -37.87 52.97
CA LEU A 364 1.35 -37.33 52.59
C LEU A 364 1.47 -35.91 52.01
N PHE A 365 2.32 -35.08 52.62
CA PHE A 365 2.64 -33.74 52.12
C PHE A 365 3.30 -33.78 50.74
N LEU A 366 4.24 -34.70 50.50
CA LEU A 366 4.88 -34.90 49.20
C LEU A 366 3.89 -35.39 48.14
N ILE A 367 2.99 -36.30 48.49
CA ILE A 367 1.93 -36.77 47.58
C ILE A 367 1.01 -35.61 47.21
N GLN A 368 0.58 -34.81 48.18
CA GLN A 368 -0.30 -33.68 47.95
C GLN A 368 0.38 -32.61 47.08
N ASN A 369 1.66 -32.31 47.34
CA ASN A 369 2.43 -31.38 46.53
C ASN A 369 2.67 -31.94 45.11
N GLY A 370 2.93 -33.24 44.98
CA GLY A 370 3.00 -33.93 43.70
C GLY A 370 1.71 -33.81 42.89
N GLN A 371 0.55 -34.00 43.53
CA GLN A 371 -0.75 -33.83 42.89
C GLN A 371 -1.04 -32.37 42.52
N GLU A 372 -0.73 -31.42 43.40
CA GLU A 372 -0.95 -29.99 43.12
C GLU A 372 -0.07 -29.51 41.96
N THR A 373 1.20 -29.89 41.95
CA THR A 373 2.12 -29.56 40.85
C THR A 373 1.73 -30.26 39.55
N GLN A 374 1.24 -31.50 39.61
CA GLN A 374 0.67 -32.18 38.44
C GLN A 374 -0.56 -31.44 37.90
N GLN A 375 -1.49 -31.03 38.76
CA GLN A 375 -2.67 -30.27 38.34
C GLN A 375 -2.29 -28.92 37.73
N GLN A 376 -1.30 -28.22 38.31
CA GLN A 376 -0.78 -26.98 37.74
C GLN A 376 -0.16 -27.20 36.35
N LEU A 377 0.52 -28.33 36.14
CA LEU A 377 1.08 -28.71 34.85
C LEU A 377 -0.03 -28.98 33.82
N GLU A 378 -1.04 -29.77 34.18
CA GLU A 378 -2.20 -30.07 33.33
C GLU A 378 -2.96 -28.79 32.93
N ASP A 379 -3.16 -27.85 33.87
CA ASP A 379 -3.75 -26.54 33.60
C ASP A 379 -2.91 -25.71 32.62
N MET A 380 -1.58 -25.73 32.78
CA MET A 380 -0.66 -25.03 31.87
C MET A 380 -0.66 -25.65 30.47
N GLU A 381 -0.69 -26.98 30.36
CA GLU A 381 -0.79 -27.70 29.10
C GLU A 381 -2.11 -27.38 28.39
N MET A 382 -3.23 -27.39 29.11
CA MET A 382 -4.54 -27.04 28.57
C MET A 382 -4.55 -25.60 28.03
N ARG A 383 -4.01 -24.64 28.79
CA ARG A 383 -3.86 -23.24 28.33
C ARG A 383 -2.94 -23.13 27.11
N LEU A 384 -1.89 -23.93 27.06
CA LEU A 384 -1.00 -23.98 25.90
C LEU A 384 -1.75 -24.51 24.67
N GLN A 385 -2.53 -25.58 24.82
CA GLN A 385 -3.34 -26.11 23.73
C GLN A 385 -4.40 -25.11 23.26
N GLU A 386 -5.09 -24.42 24.17
CA GLU A 386 -6.07 -23.39 23.82
C GLU A 386 -5.40 -22.21 23.11
N THR A 387 -4.27 -21.73 23.62
CA THR A 387 -3.52 -20.63 22.98
C THR A 387 -2.98 -21.05 21.61
N HIS A 388 -2.47 -22.28 21.46
CA HIS A 388 -2.06 -22.83 20.17
C HIS A 388 -3.24 -22.95 19.20
N GLY A 389 -4.42 -23.39 19.67
CA GLY A 389 -5.65 -23.45 18.87
C GLY A 389 -6.10 -22.08 18.40
N THR A 390 -6.17 -21.08 19.29
CA THR A 390 -6.56 -19.71 18.94
C THR A 390 -5.55 -19.03 18.03
N LEU A 391 -4.25 -19.24 18.25
CA LEU A 391 -3.19 -18.75 17.37
C LEU A 391 -3.24 -19.42 16.00
N GLY A 392 -3.49 -20.73 15.94
CA GLY A 392 -3.66 -21.46 14.69
C GLY A 392 -4.87 -20.98 13.87
N VAL A 393 -5.99 -20.65 14.52
CA VAL A 393 -7.14 -20.03 13.83
C VAL A 393 -6.78 -18.64 13.29
N LYS A 394 -6.09 -17.82 14.08
CA LYS A 394 -5.62 -16.48 13.65
C LYS A 394 -4.62 -16.56 12.50
N ALA A 395 -3.69 -17.51 12.53
CA ALA A 395 -2.73 -17.74 11.46
C ALA A 395 -3.45 -18.08 10.15
N ARG A 396 -4.38 -19.04 10.18
CA ARG A 396 -5.20 -19.39 9.01
C ARG A 396 -6.04 -18.22 8.51
N GLN A 397 -6.53 -17.36 9.40
CA GLN A 397 -7.25 -16.15 9.00
C GLN A 397 -6.33 -15.16 8.27
N LEU A 398 -5.15 -14.88 8.81
CA LEU A 398 -4.17 -14.00 8.18
C LEU A 398 -3.68 -14.56 6.83
N GLU A 399 -3.52 -15.87 6.71
CA GLU A 399 -3.20 -16.53 5.44
C GLU A 399 -4.29 -16.33 4.39
N ARG A 400 -5.57 -16.47 4.78
CA ARG A 400 -6.70 -16.17 3.89
C ARG A 400 -6.74 -14.71 3.48
N GLU A 401 -6.55 -13.79 4.43
CA GLU A 401 -6.53 -12.35 4.16
C GLU A 401 -5.37 -11.97 3.22
N ASN A 402 -4.18 -12.55 3.41
CA ASN A 402 -3.05 -12.37 2.50
C ASN A 402 -3.33 -12.93 1.11
N TRP A 403 -3.98 -14.09 1.01
CA TRP A 403 -4.37 -14.67 -0.28
C TRP A 403 -5.37 -13.77 -1.01
N GLU A 404 -6.36 -13.24 -0.30
CA GLU A 404 -7.32 -12.27 -0.86
C GLU A 404 -6.64 -10.98 -1.32
N ILE A 405 -5.74 -10.41 -0.51
CA ILE A 405 -4.98 -9.21 -0.86
C ILE A 405 -4.09 -9.48 -2.08
N ALA A 406 -3.39 -10.61 -2.12
CA ALA A 406 -2.58 -11.01 -3.28
C ALA A 406 -3.44 -11.16 -4.54
N GLY A 407 -4.65 -11.75 -4.42
CA GLY A 407 -5.62 -11.82 -5.50
C GLY A 407 -6.06 -10.44 -6.00
N ARG A 408 -6.35 -9.50 -5.10
CA ARG A 408 -6.71 -8.10 -5.43
C ARG A 408 -5.54 -7.35 -6.07
N ILE A 409 -4.32 -7.57 -5.59
CA ILE A 409 -3.12 -6.99 -6.21
C ILE A 409 -2.96 -7.55 -7.62
N GLY A 410 -3.12 -8.85 -7.82
CA GLY A 410 -3.02 -9.47 -9.13
C GLY A 410 -4.09 -9.00 -10.12
N THR A 411 -5.33 -8.73 -9.68
CA THR A 411 -6.35 -8.12 -10.57
C THR A 411 -5.99 -6.69 -10.93
N LYS A 412 -5.54 -5.89 -9.95
CA LYS A 412 -5.09 -4.52 -10.19
C LYS A 412 -3.86 -4.45 -11.09
N GLN A 413 -2.89 -5.35 -10.93
CA GLN A 413 -1.74 -5.47 -11.83
C GLN A 413 -2.18 -5.76 -13.25
N ARG A 414 -3.06 -6.76 -13.48
CA ARG A 414 -3.60 -7.03 -14.82
C ARG A 414 -4.32 -5.83 -15.43
N ASP A 415 -5.03 -5.05 -14.62
CA ASP A 415 -5.70 -3.84 -15.11
C ASP A 415 -4.70 -2.71 -15.43
N CYS A 416 -3.65 -2.57 -14.62
CA CYS A 416 -2.51 -1.69 -14.94
C CYS A 416 -1.82 -2.13 -16.23
N ASP A 417 -1.52 -3.42 -16.40
CA ASP A 417 -0.88 -3.96 -17.61
C ASP A 417 -1.75 -3.72 -18.86
N LYS A 418 -3.08 -3.86 -18.75
CA LYS A 418 -4.01 -3.52 -19.83
C LYS A 418 -3.99 -2.02 -20.16
N LEU A 419 -3.95 -1.17 -19.14
CA LEU A 419 -3.87 0.28 -19.33
C LEU A 419 -2.53 0.66 -19.96
N GLU A 420 -1.44 0.06 -19.50
CA GLU A 420 -0.11 0.24 -20.07
C GLU A 420 -0.09 -0.22 -21.52
N ALA A 421 -0.60 -1.41 -21.84
CA ALA A 421 -0.74 -1.90 -23.22
C ALA A 421 -1.60 -0.96 -24.09
N ARG A 422 -2.65 -0.37 -23.53
CA ARG A 422 -3.51 0.61 -24.24
C ARG A 422 -2.81 1.95 -24.42
N VAL A 423 -2.00 2.37 -23.45
CA VAL A 423 -1.21 3.60 -23.52
C VAL A 423 -0.09 3.41 -24.53
N THR A 424 0.63 2.29 -24.51
CA THR A 424 1.67 1.99 -25.51
C THR A 424 1.06 1.89 -26.90
N SER A 425 -0.07 1.18 -27.08
CA SER A 425 -0.76 1.11 -28.37
C SER A 425 -1.31 2.47 -28.85
N ARG A 426 -1.63 3.39 -27.94
CA ARG A 426 -2.05 4.77 -28.28
C ARG A 426 -0.88 5.74 -28.42
N SER A 427 0.25 5.44 -27.78
CA SER A 427 1.48 6.24 -27.77
C SER A 427 2.31 6.00 -29.04
N ASP A 428 2.02 4.95 -29.79
CA ASP A 428 2.33 4.94 -31.22
C ASP A 428 1.61 6.13 -31.85
N SER A 429 2.39 7.16 -32.17
CA SER A 429 1.99 8.46 -32.72
C SER A 429 1.01 8.42 -33.91
N GLY A 430 0.71 7.24 -34.47
CA GLY A 430 -0.36 7.01 -35.44
C GLY A 430 -1.77 7.05 -34.85
N GLY A 431 -1.99 6.69 -33.57
CA GLY A 431 -3.33 6.66 -32.98
C GLY A 431 -3.95 8.04 -32.77
N ILE A 432 -3.18 9.00 -32.26
CA ILE A 432 -3.62 10.40 -32.09
C ILE A 432 -3.78 11.08 -33.45
N LYS A 433 -2.86 10.84 -34.39
CA LYS A 433 -2.98 11.36 -35.76
C LYS A 433 -4.19 10.79 -36.50
N GLY A 434 -4.48 9.51 -36.31
CA GLY A 434 -5.68 8.85 -36.83
C GLY A 434 -6.96 9.45 -36.25
N LEU A 435 -7.02 9.63 -34.93
CA LEU A 435 -8.17 10.24 -34.27
C LEU A 435 -8.40 11.70 -34.71
N LEU A 436 -7.32 12.47 -34.89
CA LEU A 436 -7.40 13.84 -35.41
C LEU A 436 -7.87 13.87 -36.87
N LYS A 437 -7.49 12.87 -37.66
CA LYS A 437 -7.95 12.73 -39.05
C LYS A 437 -9.43 12.32 -39.11
N GLU A 438 -9.85 11.34 -38.32
CA GLU A 438 -11.26 10.94 -38.19
C GLU A 438 -12.14 12.12 -37.74
N LEU A 439 -11.64 12.92 -36.79
CA LEU A 439 -12.34 14.12 -36.34
C LEU A 439 -12.44 15.17 -37.46
N ALA A 440 -11.37 15.39 -38.22
CA ALA A 440 -11.37 16.30 -39.36
C ALA A 440 -12.33 15.84 -40.47
N ASP A 441 -12.34 14.55 -40.79
CA ASP A 441 -13.23 13.95 -41.78
C ASP A 441 -14.71 14.04 -41.33
N ALA A 442 -14.99 13.81 -40.04
CA ALA A 442 -16.32 13.98 -39.47
C ALA A 442 -16.78 15.45 -39.49
N MET A 443 -15.89 16.39 -39.18
CA MET A 443 -16.17 17.83 -39.28
C MET A 443 -16.44 18.24 -40.73
N ALA A 444 -15.68 17.72 -41.70
CA ALA A 444 -15.92 17.92 -43.13
C ALA A 444 -17.27 17.38 -43.57
N SER A 445 -17.63 16.17 -43.14
CA SER A 445 -18.96 15.61 -43.41
C SER A 445 -20.06 16.47 -42.81
N MET A 446 -19.94 16.92 -41.55
CA MET A 446 -20.94 17.78 -40.91
C MET A 446 -21.09 19.10 -41.65
N PHE A 447 -19.98 19.74 -42.00
CA PHE A 447 -19.96 21.01 -42.73
C PHE A 447 -20.61 20.88 -44.12
N ALA A 448 -20.38 19.76 -44.81
CA ALA A 448 -21.05 19.42 -46.06
C ALA A 448 -22.56 19.20 -45.86
N THR A 449 -22.98 18.45 -44.83
CA THR A 449 -24.42 18.22 -44.54
C THR A 449 -25.15 19.50 -44.18
N CYS A 450 -24.46 20.44 -43.55
CA CYS A 450 -24.98 21.77 -43.32
C CYS A 450 -25.23 22.53 -44.64
N GLY A 451 -24.62 22.14 -45.77
CA GLY A 451 -24.78 22.78 -47.08
C GLY A 451 -23.75 23.89 -47.33
N TYR A 452 -22.56 23.78 -46.75
CA TYR A 452 -21.42 24.66 -47.04
C TYR A 452 -20.44 23.95 -48.00
N ASP A 453 -19.79 24.73 -48.86
CA ASP A 453 -18.78 24.21 -49.80
C ASP A 453 -17.53 23.74 -49.04
N THR A 454 -17.18 22.46 -49.22
CA THR A 454 -16.02 21.80 -48.58
C THR A 454 -14.68 22.13 -49.23
N ASP A 455 -14.68 22.87 -50.33
CA ASP A 455 -13.48 23.09 -51.17
C ASP A 455 -12.53 24.17 -50.62
N ARG A 456 -12.91 24.84 -49.52
CA ARG A 456 -11.99 25.71 -48.78
C ARG A 456 -11.32 24.85 -47.72
N ASP A 457 -9.99 24.94 -47.60
CA ASP A 457 -9.22 24.45 -46.44
C ASP A 457 -9.65 25.23 -45.17
N ALA A 458 -10.90 25.07 -44.77
CA ALA A 458 -11.49 25.74 -43.64
C ALA A 458 -10.91 25.09 -42.39
N GLU A 459 -10.31 25.92 -41.54
CA GLU A 459 -9.79 25.45 -40.27
C GLU A 459 -10.93 24.76 -39.48
N PRO A 460 -10.70 23.58 -38.86
CA PRO A 460 -11.75 22.82 -38.19
C PRO A 460 -12.60 23.62 -37.20
N LEU A 461 -11.97 24.60 -36.53
CA LEU A 461 -12.66 25.53 -35.62
C LEU A 461 -13.64 26.47 -36.34
N VAL A 462 -13.31 26.91 -37.55
CA VAL A 462 -14.18 27.75 -38.39
C VAL A 462 -15.39 26.93 -38.84
N MET A 463 -15.19 25.67 -39.22
CA MET A 463 -16.26 24.76 -39.60
C MET A 463 -17.22 24.50 -38.44
N LEU A 464 -16.69 24.30 -37.23
CA LEU A 464 -17.49 24.16 -36.01
C LEU A 464 -18.29 25.44 -35.72
N SER A 465 -17.67 26.61 -35.79
CA SER A 465 -18.38 27.89 -35.52
C SER A 465 -19.53 28.15 -36.50
N ALA A 466 -19.36 27.75 -37.76
CA ALA A 466 -20.40 27.86 -38.77
C ALA A 466 -21.51 26.81 -38.58
N ALA A 467 -21.15 25.61 -38.12
CA ALA A 467 -22.13 24.59 -37.75
C ALA A 467 -22.94 25.01 -36.50
N GLU A 468 -22.30 25.62 -35.50
CA GLU A 468 -22.96 26.21 -34.33
C GLU A 468 -23.97 27.28 -34.75
N ALA A 469 -23.59 28.19 -35.66
CA ALA A 469 -24.51 29.22 -36.16
C ALA A 469 -25.73 28.61 -36.89
N LYS A 470 -25.55 27.54 -37.68
CA LYS A 470 -26.67 26.82 -38.32
C LYS A 470 -27.56 26.08 -37.33
N LEU A 471 -26.96 25.51 -36.27
CA LEU A 471 -27.73 24.90 -35.19
C LEU A 471 -28.56 25.94 -34.45
N GLU A 472 -28.01 27.12 -34.17
CA GLU A 472 -28.74 28.24 -33.58
C GLU A 472 -29.91 28.69 -34.47
N GLU A 473 -29.70 28.80 -35.79
CA GLU A 473 -30.77 29.11 -36.76
C GLU A 473 -31.90 28.06 -36.73
N TRP A 474 -31.56 26.77 -36.75
CA TRP A 474 -32.58 25.72 -36.67
C TRP A 474 -33.29 25.69 -35.32
N LEU A 475 -32.57 25.96 -34.23
CA LEU A 475 -33.17 26.06 -32.90
C LEU A 475 -34.12 27.25 -32.82
N GLU A 476 -33.80 28.40 -33.42
CA GLU A 476 -34.69 29.56 -33.48
C GLU A 476 -35.99 29.22 -34.22
N ILE A 477 -35.89 28.56 -35.38
CA ILE A 477 -37.05 28.08 -36.16
C ILE A 477 -37.93 27.13 -35.32
N LEU A 478 -37.31 26.25 -34.53
CA LEU A 478 -38.03 25.33 -33.65
C LEU A 478 -38.68 26.04 -32.46
N THR A 479 -38.01 27.02 -31.85
CA THR A 479 -38.59 27.80 -30.76
C THR A 479 -39.77 28.66 -31.22
N ASP A 480 -39.70 29.24 -32.42
CA ASP A 480 -40.81 29.98 -33.01
C ASP A 480 -42.00 29.07 -33.33
N ALA A 481 -41.73 27.83 -33.77
CA ALA A 481 -42.74 26.80 -33.98
C ALA A 481 -43.46 26.42 -32.68
N GLU A 482 -42.70 26.21 -31.61
CA GLU A 482 -43.25 25.89 -30.28
C GLU A 482 -44.04 27.08 -29.70
N ALA A 483 -43.55 28.31 -29.85
CA ALA A 483 -44.21 29.53 -29.39
C ALA A 483 -45.53 29.81 -30.13
N THR A 484 -45.62 29.43 -31.40
CA THR A 484 -46.85 29.53 -32.20
C THR A 484 -47.82 28.35 -32.00
N GLY A 485 -47.46 27.38 -31.13
CA GLY A 485 -48.28 26.21 -30.80
C GLY A 485 -48.39 25.19 -31.93
N GLY A 486 -47.53 25.29 -32.96
CA GLY A 486 -47.52 24.40 -34.11
C GLY A 486 -46.79 23.09 -33.80
N SER A 487 -47.29 21.98 -34.34
CA SER A 487 -46.54 20.71 -34.32
C SER A 487 -45.34 20.80 -35.26
N LEU A 488 -44.23 20.12 -34.93
CA LEU A 488 -43.06 19.99 -35.81
C LEU A 488 -43.44 19.54 -37.23
N ALA A 489 -44.45 18.67 -37.36
CA ALA A 489 -44.97 18.20 -38.64
C ALA A 489 -45.63 19.32 -39.47
N GLU A 490 -46.23 20.31 -38.82
CA GLU A 490 -46.87 21.45 -39.47
C GLU A 490 -45.84 22.44 -40.02
N VAL A 491 -44.75 22.66 -39.29
CA VAL A 491 -43.63 23.48 -39.73
C VAL A 491 -42.93 22.84 -40.93
N VAL A 492 -42.65 21.55 -40.88
CA VAL A 492 -42.11 20.80 -42.03
C VAL A 492 -43.04 20.92 -43.24
N ALA A 493 -44.35 20.69 -43.06
CA ALA A 493 -45.31 20.82 -44.15
C ALA A 493 -45.43 22.26 -44.68
N ARG A 494 -45.20 23.29 -43.86
CA ARG A 494 -45.17 24.69 -44.31
C ARG A 494 -43.94 24.96 -45.17
N MET A 495 -42.77 24.51 -44.72
CA MET A 495 -41.49 24.63 -45.45
C MET A 495 -41.52 23.86 -46.77
N GLU A 496 -42.11 22.66 -46.80
CA GLU A 496 -42.29 21.88 -48.04
C GLU A 496 -43.21 22.60 -49.04
N ARG A 497 -44.33 23.18 -48.57
CA ARG A 497 -45.23 23.97 -49.42
C ARG A 497 -44.55 25.22 -49.96
N GLU A 498 -43.65 25.83 -49.19
CA GLU A 498 -42.87 26.99 -49.61
C GLU A 498 -41.84 26.63 -50.68
N LYS A 499 -41.04 25.59 -50.47
CA LYS A 499 -40.10 25.09 -51.49
C LYS A 499 -40.80 24.62 -52.76
N GLU A 500 -41.97 23.98 -52.64
CA GLU A 500 -42.76 23.59 -53.82
C GLU A 500 -43.38 24.81 -54.52
N ARG A 501 -43.70 25.89 -53.79
CA ARG A 501 -44.10 27.17 -54.41
C ARG A 501 -42.93 27.78 -55.18
N GLU A 502 -41.75 27.90 -54.57
CA GLU A 502 -40.55 28.41 -55.24
C GLU A 502 -40.22 27.63 -56.49
N ARG A 503 -40.30 26.30 -56.45
CA ARG A 503 -40.07 25.46 -57.64
C ARG A 503 -41.08 25.76 -58.74
N ARG A 504 -42.36 25.96 -58.40
CA ARG A 504 -43.41 26.32 -59.37
C ARG A 504 -43.23 27.72 -59.93
N ASP A 505 -42.82 28.66 -59.09
CA ASP A 505 -42.59 30.03 -59.49
C ASP A 505 -41.37 30.12 -60.41
N ARG A 506 -40.28 29.40 -60.12
CA ARG A 506 -39.13 29.26 -61.03
C ARG A 506 -39.54 28.70 -62.39
N VAL A 507 -40.36 27.66 -62.43
CA VAL A 507 -40.88 27.10 -63.70
C VAL A 507 -41.80 28.09 -64.43
N ARG A 508 -42.58 28.90 -63.72
CA ARG A 508 -43.42 29.95 -64.32
C ARG A 508 -42.58 31.07 -64.88
N GLU A 509 -41.57 31.53 -64.14
CA GLU A 509 -40.61 32.54 -64.57
C GLU A 509 -39.85 32.08 -65.81
N GLU A 510 -39.32 30.86 -65.82
CA GLU A 510 -38.68 30.26 -67.00
C GLU A 510 -39.63 30.23 -68.22
N LYS A 511 -40.91 29.87 -68.01
CA LYS A 511 -41.91 29.89 -69.09
C LYS A 511 -42.26 31.29 -69.59
N ILE A 512 -42.39 32.26 -68.69
CA ILE A 512 -42.66 33.66 -69.05
C ILE A 512 -41.46 34.25 -69.80
N GLN A 513 -40.24 33.96 -69.34
CA GLN A 513 -39.00 34.36 -70.01
C GLN A 513 -38.94 33.77 -71.43
N ALA A 514 -39.14 32.46 -71.58
CA ALA A 514 -39.16 31.82 -72.91
C ALA A 514 -40.27 32.37 -73.83
N GLN A 515 -41.43 32.76 -73.28
CA GLN A 515 -42.51 33.39 -74.06
C GLN A 515 -42.15 34.82 -74.46
N ASN A 516 -41.52 35.59 -73.56
CA ASN A 516 -41.05 36.93 -73.84
C ASN A 516 -39.95 36.92 -74.92
N GLU A 517 -38.99 35.99 -74.85
CA GLU A 517 -37.97 35.81 -75.89
C GLU A 517 -38.61 35.56 -77.25
N LYS A 518 -39.60 34.65 -77.34
CA LYS A 518 -40.35 34.41 -78.59
C LYS A 518 -41.12 35.63 -79.08
N ASN A 519 -41.71 36.41 -78.16
CA ASN A 519 -42.43 37.63 -78.51
C ASN A 519 -41.47 38.72 -79.00
N GLU A 520 -40.30 38.86 -78.36
CA GLU A 520 -39.23 39.75 -78.80
C GLU A 520 -38.68 39.35 -80.17
N GLU A 521 -38.49 38.07 -80.44
CA GLU A 521 -38.11 37.56 -81.76
C GLU A 521 -39.17 37.90 -82.82
N ARG A 522 -40.46 37.73 -82.50
CA ARG A 522 -41.56 38.13 -83.40
C ARG A 522 -41.54 39.63 -83.67
N LEU A 523 -41.33 40.46 -82.64
CA LEU A 523 -41.26 41.91 -82.77
C LEU A 523 -40.04 42.32 -83.60
N LYS A 524 -38.86 41.75 -83.34
CA LYS A 524 -37.63 41.94 -84.13
C LYS A 524 -37.86 41.57 -85.60
N ASN A 525 -38.46 40.41 -85.86
CA ASN A 525 -38.78 39.97 -87.22
C ASN A 525 -39.83 40.84 -87.91
N SER A 526 -40.83 41.35 -87.18
CA SER A 526 -41.80 42.30 -87.71
C SER A 526 -41.15 43.63 -88.05
N LEU A 527 -40.25 44.12 -87.19
CA LEU A 527 -39.52 45.36 -87.37
C LEU A 527 -38.57 45.26 -88.58
N LEU A 528 -37.84 44.14 -88.73
CA LEU A 528 -37.04 43.83 -89.91
C LEU A 528 -37.89 43.75 -91.20
N ARG A 529 -39.07 43.11 -91.16
CA ARG A 529 -40.01 43.09 -92.30
C ARG A 529 -40.51 44.48 -92.66
N SER A 530 -40.72 45.36 -91.68
CA SER A 530 -41.17 46.74 -91.90
C SER A 530 -40.08 47.66 -92.45
N GLN A 531 -38.81 47.35 -92.17
CA GLN A 531 -37.65 48.08 -92.71
C GLN A 531 -37.23 47.60 -94.10
N ALA A 532 -37.76 46.46 -94.57
CA ALA A 532 -37.53 45.99 -95.93
C ALA A 532 -38.32 46.85 -96.94
N PRO A 533 -37.70 47.28 -98.07
CA PRO A 533 -38.34 48.17 -99.02
C PRO A 533 -39.58 47.53 -99.65
N CYS A 534 -40.71 48.25 -99.58
CA CYS A 534 -42.00 47.82 -100.09
C CYS A 534 -42.11 48.02 -101.62
N GLY A 535 -41.90 46.93 -102.38
CA GLY A 535 -42.20 46.89 -103.81
C GLY A 535 -43.07 45.67 -104.13
N LYS A 536 -44.39 45.86 -104.24
CA LYS A 536 -45.30 44.83 -104.80
C LYS A 536 -46.05 45.40 -106.00
N GLN A 537 -45.79 44.79 -107.15
CA GLN A 537 -46.51 45.01 -108.40
C GLN A 537 -47.93 44.45 -108.27
N LEU A 538 -48.94 45.22 -108.69
CA LEU A 538 -50.35 44.86 -108.61
C LEU A 538 -50.66 43.75 -109.63
N MET A 539 -50.73 42.50 -109.18
CA MET A 539 -51.13 41.35 -110.01
C MET A 539 -52.65 41.22 -110.04
N PHE A 540 -53.23 41.04 -111.23
CA PHE A 540 -54.65 40.76 -111.42
C PHE A 540 -55.04 39.42 -110.77
N ARG A 541 -56.16 39.41 -110.06
CA ARG A 541 -56.72 38.22 -109.42
C ARG A 541 -57.45 37.39 -110.48
N SER A 542 -57.05 36.13 -110.68
CA SER A 542 -57.86 35.16 -111.41
C SER A 542 -59.09 34.75 -110.58
N ALA A 543 -60.20 34.47 -111.27
CA ALA A 543 -61.46 34.04 -110.67
C ALA A 543 -61.29 32.75 -109.84
N PRO A 544 -62.03 32.59 -108.73
CA PRO A 544 -61.83 31.47 -107.81
C PRO A 544 -62.18 30.13 -108.48
N SER A 545 -61.24 29.19 -108.47
CA SER A 545 -61.50 27.81 -108.87
C SER A 545 -62.43 27.16 -107.83
N ARG A 546 -63.60 26.70 -108.27
CA ARG A 546 -64.55 25.91 -107.47
C ARG A 546 -63.85 24.59 -107.11
N LYS A 547 -63.44 24.44 -105.86
CA LYS A 547 -62.90 23.17 -105.33
C LYS A 547 -64.03 22.43 -104.61
N GLU A 548 -64.17 21.17 -104.97
CA GLU A 548 -65.04 20.19 -104.34
C GLU A 548 -64.63 20.02 -102.87
N VAL A 549 -65.63 19.74 -102.03
CA VAL A 549 -65.43 19.40 -100.62
C VAL A 549 -64.79 18.01 -100.58
N GLU A 550 -63.48 17.95 -100.39
CA GLU A 550 -62.81 16.75 -99.91
C GLU A 550 -63.00 16.72 -98.39
N GLU A 551 -63.84 15.81 -97.91
CA GLU A 551 -63.84 15.37 -96.51
C GLU A 551 -62.46 14.77 -96.23
N VAL A 552 -61.59 15.54 -95.60
CA VAL A 552 -60.37 14.99 -95.00
C VAL A 552 -60.83 14.22 -93.76
N ALA A 553 -60.85 12.91 -93.87
CA ALA A 553 -60.95 12.02 -92.72
C ALA A 553 -59.79 12.32 -91.77
N ASP A 554 -60.12 12.78 -90.56
CA ASP A 554 -59.19 12.92 -89.44
C ASP A 554 -58.77 11.52 -88.93
N MET A 555 -58.00 10.79 -89.75
CA MET A 555 -57.43 9.47 -89.41
C MET A 555 -56.41 9.52 -88.26
N ALA A 556 -55.99 10.72 -87.82
CA ALA A 556 -55.01 10.91 -86.76
C ALA A 556 -55.63 11.05 -85.35
N ALA A 557 -56.94 11.29 -85.25
CA ALA A 557 -57.62 11.41 -83.95
C ALA A 557 -58.06 10.04 -83.39
N GLU A 558 -58.22 9.04 -84.26
CA GLU A 558 -58.71 7.70 -83.89
C GLU A 558 -57.60 6.81 -83.32
N GLU A 559 -56.37 6.89 -83.85
CA GLU A 559 -55.22 6.14 -83.32
C GLU A 559 -54.82 6.57 -81.89
N HIS A 560 -54.98 7.86 -81.57
CA HIS A 560 -54.64 8.40 -80.26
C HIS A 560 -55.71 8.09 -79.20
N ALA A 561 -56.97 7.92 -79.61
CA ALA A 561 -58.07 7.49 -78.75
C ALA A 561 -58.05 5.98 -78.50
N GLU A 562 -57.67 5.18 -79.50
CA GLU A 562 -57.54 3.72 -79.39
C GLU A 562 -56.36 3.29 -78.50
N ALA A 563 -55.27 4.08 -78.50
CA ALA A 563 -54.13 3.88 -77.59
C ALA A 563 -54.48 4.14 -76.12
N ILE A 564 -55.37 5.10 -75.83
CA ILE A 564 -55.84 5.39 -74.46
C ILE A 564 -56.85 4.32 -73.99
N ALA A 565 -57.69 3.82 -74.89
CA ALA A 565 -58.63 2.74 -74.60
C ALA A 565 -57.96 1.37 -74.35
N LYS A 566 -56.79 1.11 -74.97
CA LYS A 566 -55.96 -0.08 -74.70
C LYS A 566 -55.19 -0.02 -73.38
N LEU A 567 -54.94 1.18 -72.85
CA LEU A 567 -54.16 1.38 -71.62
C LEU A 567 -55.02 1.32 -70.34
N PHE A 568 -56.31 1.63 -70.44
CA PHE A 568 -57.27 1.48 -69.36
C PHE A 568 -58.39 0.52 -69.78
N GLY A 569 -58.12 -0.78 -69.64
CA GLY A 569 -59.10 -1.84 -69.87
C GLY A 569 -60.34 -1.61 -69.01
N SER A 570 -61.48 -1.40 -69.67
CA SER A 570 -62.78 -1.31 -69.00
C SER A 570 -63.62 -2.55 -69.31
N HIS A 571 -64.05 -3.23 -68.25
CA HIS A 571 -65.32 -3.95 -68.28
C HIS A 571 -66.34 -3.17 -67.44
N PRO A 572 -67.55 -2.90 -67.99
CA PRO A 572 -68.58 -2.13 -67.31
C PRO A 572 -69.40 -3.03 -66.38
N PRO A 573 -70.24 -2.44 -65.51
CA PRO A 573 -71.65 -2.55 -65.86
C PRO A 573 -72.52 -1.32 -65.53
N ARG A 574 -73.40 -1.06 -66.51
CA ARG A 574 -74.86 -0.86 -66.42
C ARG A 574 -75.47 0.32 -65.65
N ASN A 575 -76.46 0.86 -66.37
CA ASN A 575 -77.64 1.61 -65.96
C ASN A 575 -77.53 3.13 -65.83
N ILE A 576 -77.76 3.73 -66.99
CA ILE A 576 -78.31 5.05 -67.24
C ILE A 576 -79.65 5.19 -66.49
N ALA A 577 -79.77 6.23 -65.67
CA ALA A 577 -81.02 6.96 -65.47
C ALA A 577 -80.72 8.44 -65.74
N TYR A 578 -81.06 8.86 -66.95
CA TYR A 578 -81.08 10.26 -67.38
C TYR A 578 -82.23 10.97 -66.65
N VAL A 579 -81.94 12.04 -65.90
CA VAL A 579 -82.94 13.04 -65.51
C VAL A 579 -82.48 14.39 -66.04
N ALA A 580 -83.29 14.96 -66.92
CA ALA A 580 -83.06 16.22 -67.61
C ALA A 580 -83.05 17.44 -66.66
N PRO A 581 -82.37 18.55 -67.02
CA PRO A 581 -82.26 19.74 -66.19
C PRO A 581 -83.45 20.68 -66.34
N GLY A 582 -84.14 20.96 -65.23
CA GLY A 582 -85.25 21.90 -65.15
C GLY A 582 -84.87 23.23 -64.48
N LYS A 583 -84.82 24.29 -65.31
CA LYS A 583 -85.22 25.69 -65.07
C LYS A 583 -84.80 26.42 -63.77
N ARG A 584 -84.03 27.50 -64.00
CA ARG A 584 -84.02 28.83 -63.35
C ARG A 584 -85.10 29.07 -62.28
N ASN A 585 -84.69 29.60 -61.13
CA ASN A 585 -85.22 30.87 -60.62
C ASN A 585 -84.27 31.54 -59.61
N SER A 586 -83.95 32.80 -59.92
CA SER A 586 -83.52 33.85 -59.01
C SER A 586 -84.63 34.21 -58.02
N ILE A 587 -84.28 34.51 -56.76
CA ILE A 587 -84.86 35.51 -55.82
C ILE A 587 -83.92 35.47 -54.58
N LEU A 588 -83.03 36.43 -54.35
CA LEU A 588 -83.20 37.70 -53.60
C LEU A 588 -83.75 37.57 -52.17
N ALA A 589 -83.14 38.37 -51.28
CA ALA A 589 -83.58 38.75 -49.92
C ALA A 589 -83.23 37.77 -48.78
N LYS A 590 -82.82 38.18 -47.58
CA LYS A 590 -82.31 39.43 -46.98
C LYS A 590 -82.10 39.08 -45.50
N LYS A 591 -81.07 39.69 -44.88
CA LYS A 591 -80.98 40.05 -43.44
C LYS A 591 -80.98 38.88 -42.44
N GLY A 592 -80.16 38.85 -41.41
CA GLY A 592 -79.29 39.86 -40.84
C GLY A 592 -79.21 39.68 -39.33
N THR A 593 -78.24 40.37 -38.75
CA THR A 593 -78.14 40.84 -37.35
C THR A 593 -77.87 39.80 -36.26
N LYS A 594 -76.77 39.89 -35.48
CA LYS A 594 -76.11 40.98 -34.71
C LYS A 594 -76.35 40.75 -33.22
N LYS A 595 -75.36 41.21 -32.46
CA LYS A 595 -75.33 41.61 -31.04
C LYS A 595 -74.79 40.55 -30.09
N SER A 596 -73.88 40.90 -29.20
CA SER A 596 -73.28 42.21 -28.86
C SER A 596 -72.05 41.98 -28.03
#